data_AF-A0A6G8PYK4-F1
#
_entry.id   AF-A0A6G8PYK4-F1
#
_cell.length_a   1.000
_cell.length_b   1.000
_cell.length_c   1.000
_cell.angle_alpha   90.00
_cell.angle_beta   90.00
_cell.angle_gamma   90.00
#
_symmetry.space_group_name_H-M   'P 1'
#
loop_
_entity.id
_entity.type
_entity.pdbx_description
1 polymer ?
#
loop_
_entity_poly.entity_id
_entity_poly.type
_entity_poly.pdbx_seq_one_letter_code
_entity_poly.pdbx_strand_id
1 'polypeptide(L)'
;MRRVLLGRDEPFRSMHGNVEQCAMVESVELDVSGEEHEVVILVRDLMRPGCLFGWRTPAEEPDVGFEYELHMAGTVKGAAESRATVVWVNLEEDLMAVGYGLPKSCSTEGINWF
;
A
#
# COMPACT_ATOMS: atom_id res chain seq x y z
N MET A 1 13.42 2.78 14.79
CA MET A 1 12.87 2.29 13.51
C MET A 1 11.86 1.18 13.79
N ARG A 2 10.55 1.48 13.69
CA ARG A 2 9.46 0.53 13.99
C ARG A 2 8.84 0.06 12.66
N ARG A 3 9.33 -1.06 12.12
CA ARG A 3 8.74 -1.83 11.01
C ARG A 3 7.60 -2.72 11.55
N VAL A 4 6.43 -2.17 11.88
CA VAL A 4 5.41 -2.99 12.59
C VAL A 4 4.05 -3.09 11.89
N LEU A 5 3.69 -2.23 10.94
CA LEU A 5 2.28 -2.21 10.49
C LEU A 5 1.99 -2.89 9.15
N LEU A 6 2.99 -3.14 8.30
CA LEU A 6 2.76 -3.67 6.94
C LEU A 6 3.64 -4.87 6.58
N GLY A 7 4.44 -5.37 7.54
CA GLY A 7 5.23 -6.59 7.35
C GLY A 7 4.34 -7.82 7.39
N ARG A 8 3.74 -8.16 6.25
CA ARG A 8 3.24 -9.51 5.97
C ARG A 8 4.13 -10.10 4.89
N ASP A 9 4.92 -11.10 5.25
CA ASP A 9 5.55 -12.04 4.30
C ASP A 9 4.49 -12.92 3.58
N GLU A 10 3.25 -12.47 3.54
CA GLU A 10 2.12 -13.19 2.98
C GLU A 10 1.70 -12.54 1.66
N PRO A 11 1.38 -13.34 0.63
CA PRO A 11 0.85 -12.80 -0.62
C PRO A 11 -0.38 -11.93 -0.37
N PHE A 12 -0.50 -10.87 -1.15
CA PHE A 12 -1.60 -9.91 -1.05
C PHE A 12 -2.94 -10.65 -1.12
N ARG A 13 -3.80 -10.45 -0.12
CA ARG A 13 -5.18 -10.95 -0.10
C ARG A 13 -6.11 -9.75 -0.23
N SER A 14 -6.65 -9.55 -1.43
CA SER A 14 -7.76 -8.61 -1.64
C SER A 14 -8.90 -8.93 -0.66
N MET A 15 -9.44 -7.89 0.00
CA MET A 15 -10.59 -8.05 0.89
C MET A 15 -11.89 -8.37 0.11
N HIS A 16 -11.89 -8.14 -1.21
CA HIS A 16 -13.05 -8.28 -2.09
C HIS A 16 -13.19 -9.66 -2.76
N GLY A 17 -12.36 -10.63 -2.37
CA GLY A 17 -12.62 -12.07 -2.58
C GLY A 17 -12.53 -12.61 -4.02
N ASN A 18 -12.17 -11.79 -5.01
CA ASN A 18 -12.19 -12.21 -6.43
C ASN A 18 -10.91 -11.93 -7.23
N VAL A 19 -9.85 -11.43 -6.60
CA VAL A 19 -8.56 -11.23 -7.28
C VAL A 19 -7.69 -12.47 -7.04
N GLU A 20 -7.51 -13.30 -8.07
CA GLU A 20 -6.43 -14.30 -8.04
C GLU A 20 -5.12 -13.57 -7.73
N GLN A 21 -4.44 -13.99 -6.67
CA GLN A 21 -3.36 -13.22 -6.06
C GLN A 21 -2.10 -13.30 -6.91
N CYS A 22 -1.96 -12.36 -7.84
CA CYS A 22 -0.79 -12.27 -8.70
C CYS A 22 0.24 -11.26 -8.19
N ALA A 23 0.13 -10.76 -6.96
CA ALA A 23 1.02 -9.72 -6.44
C ALA A 23 1.40 -9.93 -4.97
N MET A 24 2.58 -9.46 -4.56
CA MET A 24 3.10 -9.52 -3.20
C MET A 24 3.74 -8.18 -2.84
N VAL A 25 3.42 -7.65 -1.66
CA VAL A 25 4.12 -6.45 -1.13
C VAL A 25 5.53 -6.85 -0.74
N GLU A 26 6.51 -6.18 -1.32
CA GLU A 26 7.93 -6.46 -1.09
C GLU A 26 8.55 -5.49 -0.09
N SER A 27 8.16 -4.21 -0.15
CA SER A 27 8.58 -3.24 0.85
C SER A 27 7.52 -2.16 1.05
N VAL A 28 7.54 -1.58 2.24
CA VAL A 28 6.86 -0.32 2.53
C VAL A 28 7.83 0.59 3.26
N GLU A 29 8.04 1.77 2.69
CA GLU A 29 9.03 2.74 3.11
C GLU A 29 8.40 4.12 3.24
N LEU A 30 8.98 4.95 4.12
CA LEU A 30 8.65 6.36 4.21
C LEU A 30 9.77 7.13 3.50
N ASP A 31 9.45 7.75 2.37
CA ASP A 31 10.33 8.66 1.67
C ASP A 31 10.22 10.06 2.29
N VAL A 32 11.35 10.55 2.80
CA VAL A 32 11.49 11.88 3.43
C VAL A 32 12.47 12.76 2.66
N SER A 33 12.76 12.42 1.40
CA SER A 33 13.71 13.17 0.58
C SER A 33 13.13 14.48 0.03
N GLY A 34 11.81 14.60 -0.04
CA GLY A 34 11.07 15.79 -0.49
C GLY A 34 10.46 16.62 0.65
N GLU A 35 9.91 17.79 0.28
CA GLU A 35 9.12 18.62 1.22
C GLU A 35 7.81 17.93 1.61
N GLU A 36 7.23 17.16 0.69
CA GLU A 36 6.10 16.27 0.93
C GLU A 36 6.65 14.85 1.15
N HIS A 37 6.42 14.30 2.33
CA HIS A 37 6.79 12.92 2.64
C HIS A 37 5.83 11.95 1.96
N GLU A 38 6.32 10.82 1.46
CA GLU A 38 5.51 9.82 0.76
C GLU A 38 5.65 8.45 1.43
N VAL A 39 4.55 7.70 1.52
CA VAL A 39 4.60 6.26 1.75
C VAL A 39 4.80 5.59 0.39
N VAL A 40 5.92 4.88 0.25
CA VAL A 40 6.28 4.14 -0.95
C VAL A 40 6.04 2.66 -0.71
N ILE A 41 5.22 2.03 -1.54
CA ILE A 41 4.92 0.60 -1.49
C ILE A 41 5.47 -0.05 -2.75
N LEU A 42 6.35 -1.04 -2.58
CA LEU A 42 6.81 -1.87 -3.69
C LEU A 42 6.01 -3.17 -3.73
N VAL A 43 5.54 -3.50 -4.93
CA VAL A 43 4.70 -4.66 -5.19
C VAL A 43 5.31 -5.49 -6.31
N ARG A 44 5.57 -6.77 -6.04
CA ARG A 44 6.08 -7.73 -7.02
C ARG A 44 4.94 -8.53 -7.62
N ASP A 45 4.91 -8.63 -8.95
CA ASP A 45 4.00 -9.53 -9.62
C ASP A 45 4.50 -10.98 -9.50
N LEU A 46 3.72 -11.87 -8.89
CA LEU A 46 4.07 -13.28 -8.68
C LEU A 46 4.02 -14.12 -9.96
N MET A 47 3.22 -13.71 -10.95
CA MET A 47 3.18 -14.34 -12.28
C MET A 47 4.32 -13.83 -13.17
N ARG A 48 4.83 -12.64 -12.87
CA ARG A 48 5.96 -11.99 -13.56
C ARG A 48 7.00 -11.54 -12.55
N PRO A 49 7.75 -12.47 -11.91
CA PRO A 49 8.61 -12.16 -10.77
C PRO A 49 9.75 -11.20 -11.09
N GLY A 50 10.08 -10.97 -12.35
CA GLY A 50 11.02 -9.93 -12.77
C GLY A 50 10.44 -8.51 -12.74
N CYS A 51 9.12 -8.35 -12.65
CA CYS A 51 8.45 -7.06 -12.61
C CYS A 51 8.27 -6.59 -11.16
N LEU A 52 8.88 -5.46 -10.84
CA LEU A 52 8.66 -4.73 -9.60
C LEU A 52 7.90 -3.45 -9.91
N PHE A 53 6.84 -3.19 -9.17
CA PHE A 53 6.01 -2.00 -9.33
C PHE A 53 6.05 -1.15 -8.08
N GLY A 54 5.97 0.17 -8.26
CA GLY A 54 6.00 1.13 -7.16
C GLY A 54 4.71 1.93 -7.12
N TRP A 55 4.17 2.09 -5.93
CA TRP A 55 3.00 2.91 -5.64
C TRP A 55 3.36 3.93 -4.56
N ARG A 56 2.81 5.13 -4.65
CA ARG A 56 3.10 6.23 -3.74
C ARG A 56 1.82 6.89 -3.27
N THR A 57 1.82 7.30 -2.01
CA THR A 57 0.77 8.12 -1.44
C THR A 57 1.38 9.12 -0.46
N PRO A 58 0.79 10.32 -0.29
CA PRO A 58 1.22 11.25 0.74
C PRO A 58 1.24 10.61 2.13
N ALA A 59 2.31 10.86 2.89
CA ALA A 59 2.43 10.45 4.28
C ALA A 59 1.79 11.50 5.20
N GLU A 60 0.46 11.46 5.26
CA GLU A 60 -0.30 12.33 6.14
C GLU A 60 -0.31 11.81 7.58
N GLU A 61 -0.14 12.70 8.56
CA GLU A 61 -0.42 12.35 9.95
C GLU A 61 -1.92 12.10 10.14
N PRO A 62 -2.32 11.13 10.98
CA PRO A 62 -3.73 10.93 11.31
C PRO A 62 -4.28 12.19 11.97
N ASP A 63 -5.24 12.84 11.30
CA ASP A 63 -6.02 13.92 11.89
C ASP A 63 -6.95 13.37 12.97
N VAL A 64 -6.50 13.42 14.21
CA VAL A 64 -7.25 13.05 15.42
C VAL A 64 -8.45 13.96 15.71
N GLY A 65 -8.70 14.97 14.86
CA GLY A 65 -9.78 15.95 15.01
C GLY A 65 -11.08 15.63 14.25
N PHE A 66 -11.13 14.61 13.39
CA PHE A 66 -12.35 14.27 12.65
C PHE A 66 -13.26 13.34 13.47
N GLU A 67 -14.45 13.84 13.85
CA GLU A 67 -15.50 13.19 14.67
C GLU A 67 -15.99 11.80 14.17
N TYR A 68 -15.47 11.28 13.06
CA TYR A 68 -15.76 9.92 12.58
C TYR A 68 -14.97 8.82 13.33
N GLU A 69 -14.03 9.19 14.19
CA GLU A 69 -13.15 8.29 14.97
C GLU A 69 -13.74 7.75 16.30
N LEU A 70 -15.00 8.05 16.59
CA LEU A 70 -15.57 7.87 17.94
C LEU A 70 -15.93 6.43 18.35
N HIS A 71 -15.80 5.44 17.46
CA HIS A 71 -16.13 4.05 17.83
C HIS A 71 -14.94 3.08 17.91
N MET A 72 -13.76 3.41 17.39
CA MET A 72 -12.56 2.56 17.53
C MET A 72 -11.23 3.29 17.80
N ALA A 73 -11.17 4.64 17.69
CA ALA A 73 -9.91 5.38 17.64
C ALA A 73 -9.67 6.34 18.82
N GLY A 74 -10.07 5.98 20.05
CA GLY A 74 -9.68 6.74 21.25
C GLY A 74 -8.18 6.73 21.58
N THR A 75 -7.32 6.19 20.69
CA THR A 75 -5.88 6.06 20.89
C THR A 75 -5.13 6.31 19.60
N VAL A 76 -3.90 6.85 19.70
CA VAL A 76 -2.96 7.02 18.58
C VAL A 76 -2.79 5.73 17.75
N LYS A 77 -2.85 4.57 18.42
CA LYS A 77 -2.78 3.27 17.76
C LYS A 77 -3.99 3.01 16.86
N GLY A 78 -5.20 3.30 17.32
CA GLY A 78 -6.43 3.12 16.54
C GLY A 78 -6.50 4.03 15.32
N ALA A 79 -6.03 5.28 15.45
CA ALA A 79 -5.91 6.21 14.33
C ALA A 79 -4.88 5.72 13.29
N ALA A 80 -3.73 5.20 13.75
CA ALA A 80 -2.72 4.60 12.87
C ALA A 80 -3.23 3.35 12.13
N GLU A 81 -3.98 2.47 12.80
CA GLU A 81 -4.60 1.28 12.19
C GLU A 81 -5.66 1.67 11.15
N SER A 82 -6.46 2.70 11.45
CA SER A 82 -7.47 3.23 10.52
C SER A 82 -6.81 3.80 9.25
N ARG A 83 -5.75 4.60 9.40
CA ARG A 83 -5.00 5.12 8.25
C ARG A 83 -4.26 4.04 7.47
N ALA A 84 -3.68 3.05 8.15
CA ALA A 84 -3.10 1.89 7.46
C ALA A 84 -4.16 1.15 6.62
N THR A 85 -5.39 1.06 7.12
CA THR A 85 -6.53 0.48 6.38
C THR A 85 -6.87 1.33 5.15
N VAL A 86 -6.90 2.65 5.26
CA VAL A 86 -7.15 3.55 4.12
C VAL A 86 -6.08 3.39 3.05
N VAL A 87 -4.80 3.43 3.43
CA VAL A 87 -3.67 3.23 2.51
C VAL A 87 -3.79 1.87 1.82
N TRP A 88 -4.14 0.83 2.58
CA TRP A 88 -4.34 -0.50 2.03
C TRP A 88 -5.48 -0.58 1.02
N VAL A 89 -6.64 0.01 1.34
CA VAL A 89 -7.81 0.04 0.44
C VAL A 89 -7.49 0.79 -0.85
N ASN A 90 -6.82 1.95 -0.76
CA ASN A 90 -6.43 2.73 -1.95
C ASN A 90 -5.48 1.93 -2.85
N LEU A 91 -4.47 1.28 -2.27
CA LEU A 91 -3.59 0.38 -3.02
C LEU A 91 -4.40 -0.75 -3.69
N GLU A 92 -5.36 -1.34 -2.98
CA GLU A 92 -6.25 -2.39 -3.52
C GLU A 92 -7.04 -1.89 -4.74
N GLU A 93 -7.64 -0.70 -4.62
CA GLU A 93 -8.43 -0.07 -5.66
C GLU A 93 -7.59 0.26 -6.88
N ASP A 94 -6.40 0.84 -6.71
CA ASP A 94 -5.50 1.17 -7.80
C ASP A 94 -5.01 -0.08 -8.54
N LEU A 95 -4.65 -1.13 -7.80
CA LEU A 95 -4.29 -2.42 -8.38
C LEU A 95 -5.45 -3.04 -9.19
N MET A 96 -6.70 -2.81 -8.79
CA MET A 96 -7.89 -3.28 -9.51
C MET A 96 -8.26 -2.39 -10.71
N ALA A 97 -8.10 -1.08 -10.59
CA ALA A 97 -8.52 -0.08 -11.59
C ALA A 97 -7.72 -0.16 -12.89
N VAL A 98 -6.46 -0.62 -12.84
CA VAL A 98 -5.59 -0.82 -14.03
C VAL A 98 -5.98 -2.09 -14.83
N GLY A 99 -7.28 -2.33 -14.97
CA GLY A 99 -7.83 -3.42 -15.79
C GLY A 99 -7.56 -4.81 -15.24
N TYR A 100 -7.81 -5.00 -13.93
CA TYR A 100 -7.65 -6.26 -13.17
C TYR A 100 -6.22 -6.61 -12.73
N GLY A 101 -5.28 -5.66 -12.74
CA GLY A 101 -3.93 -5.88 -12.19
C GLY A 101 -2.88 -4.87 -12.66
N LEU A 102 -1.63 -5.17 -12.35
CA LEU A 102 -0.46 -4.35 -12.70
C LEU A 102 -0.27 -4.24 -14.23
N PRO A 103 0.25 -3.12 -14.77
CA PRO A 103 0.45 -2.91 -16.21
C PRO A 103 1.07 -4.12 -16.91
N LYS A 104 0.50 -4.53 -18.07
CA LYS A 104 0.92 -5.76 -18.78
C LYS A 104 2.38 -5.75 -19.24
N SER A 105 2.89 -4.58 -19.62
CA SER A 105 4.30 -4.37 -19.92
C SER A 105 5.01 -3.84 -18.68
N CYS A 106 6.19 -4.39 -18.38
CA CYS A 106 7.05 -3.93 -17.29
C CYS A 106 8.52 -3.93 -17.76
N SER A 107 9.34 -3.08 -17.17
CA SER A 107 10.80 -3.24 -17.13
C SER A 107 11.18 -4.23 -16.05
N THR A 108 12.09 -5.17 -16.37
CA THR A 108 12.66 -6.10 -15.39
C THR A 108 13.92 -5.57 -14.70
N GLU A 109 14.41 -4.41 -15.15
CA GLU A 109 15.64 -3.79 -14.65
C GLU A 109 15.37 -2.61 -13.71
N GLY A 110 14.09 -2.28 -13.45
CA GLY A 110 13.71 -1.14 -12.64
C GLY A 110 12.30 -1.22 -12.07
N ILE A 111 11.97 -0.21 -11.26
CA ILE A 111 10.65 -0.05 -10.65
C ILE A 111 9.71 0.56 -11.69
N ASN A 112 8.56 -0.08 -11.88
CA ASN A 112 7.48 0.36 -12.76
C ASN A 112 6.48 1.17 -11.93
N TRP A 113 6.53 2.49 -12.03
CA TRP A 113 5.63 3.39 -11.31
C TRP A 113 4.29 3.49 -12.05
N PHE A 114 3.19 3.49 -11.29
CA PHE A 114 1.83 3.62 -11.80
C PHE A 114 0.99 4.48 -10.85
#